data_AF-A0A4W5KL10-F1
#
_entry.id   AF-A0A4W5KL10-F1
#
_cell.length_a   1.000
_cell.length_b   1.000
_cell.length_c   1.000
_cell.angle_alpha   90.00
_cell.angle_beta   90.00
_cell.angle_gamma   90.00
#
_symmetry.space_group_name_H-M   'P 1'
#
loop_
_entity.id
_entity.type
_entity.pdbx_description
1 polymer ?
#
loop_
_entity_poly.entity_id
_entity_poly.type
_entity_poly.pdbx_seq_one_letter_code
_entity_poly.pdbx_strand_id
1 'polypeptide(L)'
;SLAKCSFVSHQVILVLSTISAPLDSFFEGGSSRLYRSADYGKSFHDISHLINNTFIRKEFGLLAGPGNSQQVILTGDTPGLDNPGGVIFTSTDAGVSFKSVQLPFHLAQPITFHFLNPEYLVVISIDGGLWLSLDFGAVWTKVHEG
;
A
#
# COMPACT_ATOMS: atom_id res chain seq x y z
N SER A 1 1.55 18.94 1.96
CA SER A 1 0.62 17.80 2.04
C SER A 1 0.43 17.24 0.65
N LEU A 2 0.39 15.91 0.47
CA LEU A 2 0.09 15.27 -0.81
C LEU A 2 -1.13 14.36 -0.63
N ALA A 3 -2.07 14.46 -1.56
CA ALA A 3 -3.26 13.61 -1.60
C ALA A 3 -3.23 12.76 -2.88
N LYS A 4 -3.47 11.46 -2.75
CA LYS A 4 -3.63 10.51 -3.86
C LYS A 4 -5.05 9.96 -3.84
N CYS A 5 -5.72 10.02 -4.99
CA CYS A 5 -7.05 9.46 -5.19
C CYS A 5 -6.93 8.19 -6.04
N SER A 6 -7.71 7.16 -5.74
CA SER A 6 -7.78 5.94 -6.54
C SER A 6 -9.21 5.41 -6.61
N PHE A 7 -9.63 5.09 -7.83
CA PHE A 7 -10.89 4.39 -8.10
C PHE A 7 -10.65 2.89 -7.93
N VAL A 8 -11.35 2.27 -6.99
CA VAL A 8 -11.19 0.84 -6.66
C VAL A 8 -12.26 -0.01 -7.35
N SER A 9 -13.44 0.59 -7.55
CA SER A 9 -14.53 0.04 -8.33
C SER A 9 -15.35 1.18 -8.94
N HIS A 10 -16.42 0.87 -9.66
CA HIS A 10 -17.32 1.86 -10.24
C HIS A 10 -17.91 2.84 -9.20
N GLN A 11 -18.05 2.44 -7.93
CA GLN A 11 -18.67 3.26 -6.88
C GLN A 11 -17.70 3.62 -5.75
N VAL A 12 -16.62 2.85 -5.60
CA VAL A 12 -15.69 2.98 -4.47
C VAL A 12 -14.48 3.82 -4.84
N ILE A 13 -14.25 4.86 -4.04
CA ILE A 13 -13.12 5.78 -4.17
C ILE A 13 -12.34 5.77 -2.85
N LEU A 14 -11.03 5.60 -2.95
CA LEU A 14 -10.11 5.79 -1.83
C LEU A 14 -9.31 7.08 -2.02
N VAL A 15 -9.20 7.86 -0.95
CA VAL A 15 -8.37 9.07 -0.89
C VAL A 15 -7.37 8.91 0.24
N LEU A 16 -6.08 8.92 -0.11
CA LEU A 16 -4.97 8.89 0.82
C LEU A 16 -4.37 10.30 0.94
N SER A 17 -4.35 10.86 2.14
CA SER A 17 -3.67 12.12 2.45
C SER A 17 -2.46 11.86 3.32
N THR A 18 -1.33 12.49 3.01
CA THR A 18 -0.06 12.26 3.67
C THR A 18 0.62 13.59 4.01
N ILE A 19 0.88 13.79 5.30
CA ILE A 19 1.57 14.96 5.83
C ILE A 19 2.94 14.49 6.33
N SER A 20 4.00 14.97 5.68
CA SER A 20 5.37 14.77 6.17
C SER A 20 5.72 15.96 7.03
N ALA A 21 6.28 15.72 8.21
CA ALA A 21 6.95 16.77 8.97
C ALA A 21 8.27 17.16 8.25
N PRO A 22 8.79 18.37 8.45
CA PRO A 22 10.10 18.77 7.93
C PRO A 22 11.20 17.82 8.40
N LEU A 23 12.21 17.60 7.54
CA LEU A 23 13.32 16.67 7.77
C LEU A 23 14.10 16.90 9.08
N ASP A 24 14.00 18.10 9.66
CA ASP A 24 14.68 18.46 10.92
C ASP A 24 14.03 17.86 12.17
N SER A 25 12.85 17.26 12.03
CA SER A 25 12.11 16.60 13.11
C SER A 25 12.28 15.08 13.04
N PHE A 26 13.47 14.59 13.40
CA PHE A 26 13.79 13.15 13.50
C PHE A 26 12.81 12.33 14.38
N PHE A 27 11.92 12.98 15.13
CA PHE A 27 10.97 12.37 16.06
C PHE A 27 9.48 12.63 15.74
N GLU A 28 9.15 13.53 14.80
CA GLU A 28 7.75 13.72 14.37
C GLU A 28 7.47 12.88 13.13
N GLY A 29 7.01 11.65 13.38
CA GLY A 29 6.50 10.77 12.34
C GLY A 29 5.46 11.49 11.48
N GLY A 30 5.64 11.43 10.16
CA GLY A 30 4.59 11.86 9.25
C GLY A 30 3.27 11.13 9.56
N SER A 31 2.14 11.75 9.24
CA SER A 31 0.82 11.14 9.42
C SER A 31 0.15 10.86 8.09
N SER A 32 -0.62 9.78 8.05
CA SER A 32 -1.45 9.41 6.90
C SER A 32 -2.91 9.33 7.32
N ARG A 33 -3.80 9.76 6.42
CA ARG A 33 -5.25 9.62 6.54
C ARG A 33 -5.78 8.91 5.31
N LEU A 34 -6.56 7.86 5.53
CA LEU A 34 -7.22 7.11 4.47
C LEU A 34 -8.72 7.33 4.59
N TYR A 35 -9.32 7.84 3.52
CA TYR A 35 -10.76 8.05 3.42
C TYR A 35 -11.35 7.14 2.36
N ARG A 36 -12.56 6.66 2.61
CA ARG A 36 -13.31 5.80 1.68
C ARG A 36 -14.69 6.37 1.40
N SER A 37 -15.03 6.43 0.12
CA SER A 37 -16.40 6.63 -0.36
C SER A 37 -16.90 5.34 -1.01
N ALA A 38 -18.18 5.04 -0.83
CA ALA A 38 -18.89 3.95 -1.51
C ALA A 38 -20.14 4.46 -2.27
N ASP A 39 -20.23 5.77 -2.46
CA ASP A 39 -21.39 6.46 -3.00
C ASP A 39 -20.99 7.45 -4.12
N TYR A 40 -20.00 7.06 -4.92
CA TYR A 40 -19.47 7.86 -6.04
C TYR A 40 -18.84 9.19 -5.61
N GLY A 41 -18.24 9.22 -4.41
CA GLY A 41 -17.58 10.40 -3.87
C GLY A 41 -18.51 11.44 -3.25
N LYS A 42 -19.78 11.10 -2.99
CA LYS A 42 -20.73 12.02 -2.31
C LYS A 42 -20.40 12.18 -0.83
N SER A 43 -19.98 11.10 -0.17
CA SER A 43 -19.53 11.12 1.22
C SER A 43 -18.26 10.29 1.40
N PHE A 44 -17.41 10.72 2.34
CA PHE A 44 -16.15 10.07 2.66
C PHE A 44 -16.07 9.79 4.16
N HIS A 45 -15.62 8.60 4.52
CA HIS A 45 -15.45 8.16 5.91
C HIS A 45 -13.96 7.93 6.19
N ASP A 46 -13.47 8.43 7.33
CA ASP A 46 -12.09 8.15 7.78
C ASP A 46 -11.99 6.69 8.22
N ILE A 47 -11.18 5.92 7.48
CA ILE A 47 -10.91 4.50 7.72
C ILE A 47 -9.45 4.25 8.10
N SER A 48 -8.71 5.28 8.53
CA SER A 48 -7.29 5.19 8.88
C SER A 48 -7.00 4.17 9.99
N HIS A 49 -7.99 3.89 10.85
CA HIS A 49 -7.88 2.88 11.90
C HIS A 49 -7.70 1.46 11.33
N LEU A 50 -8.19 1.18 10.11
CA LEU A 50 -8.04 -0.14 9.47
C LEU A 50 -6.60 -0.45 9.07
N ILE A 51 -5.75 0.57 8.99
CA ILE A 51 -4.30 0.43 8.76
C ILE A 51 -3.48 0.80 10.00
N ASN A 52 -4.09 0.72 11.19
CA ASN A 52 -3.48 1.08 12.47
C ASN A 52 -2.86 2.49 12.47
N ASN A 53 -3.43 3.42 11.70
CA ASN A 53 -2.90 4.78 11.54
C ASN A 53 -1.43 4.82 11.06
N THR A 54 -0.98 3.77 10.37
CA THR A 54 0.39 3.63 9.86
C THR A 54 0.69 4.71 8.84
N PHE A 55 1.91 5.26 8.89
CA PHE A 55 2.37 6.18 7.86
C PHE A 55 2.56 5.45 6.53
N ILE A 56 1.90 5.94 5.48
CA ILE A 56 1.95 5.37 4.14
C ILE A 56 2.94 6.14 3.28
N ARG A 57 3.87 5.43 2.63
CA ARG A 57 4.90 6.03 1.77
C ARG A 57 4.25 6.63 0.54
N LYS A 58 4.39 7.95 0.37
CA LYS A 58 3.73 8.72 -0.70
C LYS A 58 4.02 8.17 -2.10
N GLU A 59 5.26 7.77 -2.32
CA GLU A 59 5.78 7.32 -3.62
C GLU A 59 5.17 5.99 -4.07
N PHE A 60 4.76 5.14 -3.13
CA PHE A 60 4.29 3.76 -3.38
C PHE A 60 2.86 3.49 -2.90
N GLY A 61 2.22 4.50 -2.31
CA GLY A 61 1.36 4.30 -1.14
C GLY A 61 -0.07 3.79 -1.34
N LEU A 62 -0.63 3.88 -2.55
CA LEU A 62 -1.99 3.40 -2.83
C LEU A 62 -2.05 2.90 -4.27
N LEU A 63 -2.35 1.61 -4.41
CA LEU A 63 -2.51 0.91 -5.67
C LEU A 63 -3.88 0.24 -5.68
N ALA A 64 -4.68 0.49 -6.71
CA ALA A 64 -5.88 -0.29 -6.98
C ALA A 64 -5.53 -1.41 -7.97
N GLY A 65 -6.09 -2.59 -7.74
CA GLY A 65 -5.89 -3.73 -8.64
C GLY A 65 -6.52 -3.49 -10.01
N PRO A 66 -6.07 -4.24 -11.04
CA PRO A 66 -6.59 -4.09 -12.39
C PRO A 66 -8.05 -4.52 -12.48
N GLY A 67 -8.77 -3.96 -13.45
CA GLY A 67 -10.19 -4.22 -13.67
C GLY A 67 -11.05 -3.76 -12.48
N ASN A 68 -12.11 -4.52 -12.18
CA ASN A 68 -12.98 -4.28 -11.03
C ASN A 68 -12.71 -5.32 -9.91
N SER A 69 -11.43 -5.66 -9.70
CA SER A 69 -10.99 -6.71 -8.76
C SER A 69 -11.24 -6.36 -7.30
N GLN A 70 -11.57 -5.09 -6.99
CA GLN A 70 -11.74 -4.57 -5.63
C GLN A 70 -10.48 -4.67 -4.77
N GLN A 71 -9.36 -4.99 -5.39
CA GLN A 71 -8.09 -5.15 -4.73
C GLN A 71 -7.45 -3.79 -4.45
N VAL A 72 -6.85 -3.66 -3.27
CA VAL A 72 -6.11 -2.45 -2.87
C VAL A 72 -4.84 -2.88 -2.17
N ILE A 73 -3.72 -2.24 -2.50
CA ILE A 73 -2.45 -2.37 -1.79
C ILE A 73 -2.02 -0.99 -1.31
N LEU A 74 -1.72 -0.87 -0.02
CA LEU A 74 -1.07 0.29 0.58
C LEU A 74 0.32 -0.10 1.04
N THR A 75 1.31 0.77 0.83
CA THR A 75 2.69 0.52 1.25
C THR A 75 3.03 1.41 2.44
N GLY A 76 3.12 0.81 3.62
CA GLY A 76 3.47 1.48 4.87
C GLY A 76 4.98 1.52 5.10
N ASP A 77 5.41 2.46 5.95
CA ASP A 77 6.74 2.43 6.53
C ASP A 77 6.67 1.99 7.99
N THR A 78 7.60 1.14 8.41
CA THR A 78 7.74 0.74 9.81
C THR A 78 9.07 1.27 10.33
N PRO A 79 9.08 2.26 11.24
CA PRO A 79 10.30 2.73 11.86
C PRO A 79 10.89 1.60 12.72
N GLY A 80 12.04 1.06 12.32
CA GLY A 80 12.77 0.05 13.06
C GLY A 80 14.00 -0.42 12.29
N LEU A 81 15.19 -0.24 12.85
CA LEU A 81 16.45 -0.70 12.25
C LEU A 81 16.53 -2.24 12.14
N ASP A 82 15.72 -2.95 12.94
CA ASP A 82 15.70 -4.42 13.05
C ASP A 82 14.59 -5.07 12.22
N ASN A 83 13.81 -4.31 11.45
CA ASN A 83 12.75 -4.88 10.63
C ASN A 83 13.31 -5.51 9.35
N PRO A 84 12.88 -6.73 8.99
CA PRO A 84 13.37 -7.43 7.79
C PRO A 84 12.94 -6.75 6.48
N GLY A 85 12.03 -5.76 6.53
CA GLY A 85 11.48 -5.09 5.37
C GLY A 85 10.40 -4.05 5.70
N GLY A 86 9.71 -3.56 4.67
CA GLY A 86 8.53 -2.70 4.82
C GLY A 86 7.27 -3.48 5.20
N VAL A 87 6.15 -2.78 5.35
CA VAL A 87 4.82 -3.38 5.55
C VAL A 87 3.88 -3.02 4.41
N ILE A 88 3.03 -3.96 4.00
CA ILE A 88 1.91 -3.67 3.10
C ILE A 88 0.58 -3.94 3.79
N PHE A 89 -0.44 -3.19 3.40
CA PHE A 89 -1.82 -3.48 3.74
C PHE A 89 -2.56 -3.88 2.47
N THR A 90 -3.13 -5.08 2.47
CA THR A 90 -3.86 -5.62 1.32
C THR A 90 -5.35 -5.73 1.64
N SER A 91 -6.18 -5.42 0.66
CA SER A 91 -7.64 -5.52 0.73
C SER A 91 -8.13 -6.21 -0.52
N THR A 92 -9.10 -7.10 -0.39
CA THR A 92 -9.81 -7.76 -1.51
C THR A 92 -11.30 -7.39 -1.57
N ASP A 93 -11.74 -6.47 -0.71
CA ASP A 93 -13.14 -6.07 -0.53
C ASP A 93 -13.35 -4.55 -0.72
N ALA A 94 -12.55 -3.95 -1.59
CA ALA A 94 -12.57 -2.52 -1.90
C ALA A 94 -12.34 -1.61 -0.69
N GLY A 95 -11.44 -1.99 0.21
CA GLY A 95 -11.02 -1.22 1.38
C GLY A 95 -12.04 -1.25 2.52
N VAL A 96 -12.89 -2.27 2.59
CA VAL A 96 -13.76 -2.51 3.75
C VAL A 96 -12.95 -3.11 4.89
N SER A 97 -12.00 -3.98 4.58
CA SER A 97 -11.04 -4.53 5.54
C SER A 97 -9.63 -4.60 4.95
N PHE A 98 -8.63 -4.56 5.82
CA PHE A 98 -7.22 -4.66 5.42
C PHE A 98 -6.50 -5.74 6.23
N LYS A 99 -5.62 -6.48 5.56
CA LYS A 99 -4.65 -7.38 6.17
C LYS A 99 -3.27 -6.76 6.10
N SER A 100 -2.55 -6.75 7.21
CA SER A 100 -1.15 -6.32 7.25
C SER A 100 -0.23 -7.50 6.92
N VAL A 101 0.78 -7.27 6.07
CA VAL A 101 1.82 -8.25 5.75
C VAL A 101 3.19 -7.58 5.89
N GLN A 102 4.01 -8.14 6.78
CA GLN A 102 5.41 -7.76 6.91
C GLN A 102 6.20 -8.36 5.75
N LEU A 103 6.92 -7.53 5.01
CA LEU A 103 7.74 -7.99 3.89
C LEU A 103 9.13 -8.43 4.39
N PRO A 104 9.74 -9.43 3.72
CA PRO A 104 11.13 -9.82 3.97
C PRO A 104 12.15 -8.97 3.20
N PHE A 105 11.74 -7.82 2.68
CA PHE A 105 12.57 -6.87 1.93
C PHE A 105 12.00 -5.45 2.00
N HIS A 106 12.84 -4.46 1.65
CA HIS A 106 12.40 -3.09 1.42
C HIS A 106 12.18 -2.85 -0.07
N LEU A 107 11.05 -2.24 -0.44
CA LEU A 107 10.74 -1.91 -1.82
C LEU A 107 11.67 -0.81 -2.34
N ALA A 108 12.24 -0.99 -3.52
CA ALA A 108 12.90 0.10 -4.27
C ALA A 108 11.91 0.89 -5.14
N GLN A 109 10.78 0.27 -5.48
CA GLN A 109 9.79 0.80 -6.43
C GLN A 109 8.37 0.32 -6.07
N PRO A 110 7.30 0.89 -6.65
CA PRO A 110 5.95 0.40 -6.44
C PRO A 110 5.77 -1.08 -6.81
N ILE A 111 4.90 -1.78 -6.10
CA ILE A 111 4.43 -3.12 -6.49
C ILE A 111 3.68 -3.03 -7.82
N THR A 112 3.92 -3.99 -8.70
CA THR A 112 3.27 -4.09 -10.02
C THR A 112 2.39 -5.33 -10.08
N PHE A 113 1.16 -5.16 -10.58
CA PHE A 113 0.25 -6.27 -10.85
C PHE A 113 0.60 -6.96 -12.16
N HIS A 114 0.44 -8.29 -12.20
CA HIS A 114 0.42 -9.01 -13.46
C HIS A 114 -0.86 -8.66 -14.25
N PHE A 115 -0.71 -8.46 -15.56
CA PHE A 115 -1.79 -7.94 -16.41
C PHE A 115 -3.00 -8.89 -16.56
N LEU A 116 -2.79 -10.21 -16.51
CA LEU A 116 -3.88 -11.21 -16.65
C LEU A 116 -4.38 -11.78 -15.32
N ASN A 117 -3.52 -11.79 -14.30
CA ASN A 117 -3.82 -12.46 -13.05
C ASN A 117 -3.64 -11.46 -11.90
N PRO A 118 -4.72 -10.89 -11.37
CA PRO A 118 -4.66 -9.86 -10.34
C PRO A 118 -4.10 -10.38 -9.00
N GLU A 119 -3.99 -11.70 -8.81
CA GLU A 119 -3.33 -12.28 -7.63
C GLU A 119 -1.79 -12.23 -7.72
N TYR A 120 -1.23 -12.04 -8.91
CA TYR A 120 0.22 -12.09 -9.10
C TYR A 120 0.82 -10.69 -9.01
N LEU A 121 1.83 -10.54 -8.15
CA LEU A 121 2.49 -9.27 -7.86
C LEU A 121 4.00 -9.41 -8.04
N VAL A 122 4.64 -8.37 -8.58
CA VAL A 122 6.09 -8.30 -8.75
C VAL A 122 6.65 -6.99 -8.22
N VAL A 123 7.85 -7.04 -7.63
CA VAL A 123 8.54 -5.86 -7.11
C VAL A 123 10.06 -6.08 -7.12
N ILE A 124 10.80 -4.98 -7.22
CA ILE A 124 12.26 -4.96 -7.04
C ILE A 124 12.56 -4.37 -5.66
N SER A 125 13.41 -5.04 -4.89
CA SER A 125 13.89 -4.57 -3.60
C SER A 125 15.12 -3.67 -3.73
N ILE A 126 15.45 -2.94 -2.66
CA ILE A 126 16.56 -1.97 -2.64
C ILE A 126 17.94 -2.59 -2.91
N ASP A 127 18.10 -3.89 -2.66
CA ASP A 127 19.30 -4.69 -2.94
C ASP A 127 19.32 -5.23 -4.38
N GLY A 128 18.35 -4.85 -5.23
CA GLY A 128 18.23 -5.32 -6.61
C GLY A 128 17.49 -6.66 -6.76
N GLY A 129 17.07 -7.30 -5.67
CA GLY A 129 16.35 -8.57 -5.71
C GLY A 129 14.98 -8.47 -6.40
N LEU A 130 14.65 -9.45 -7.24
CA LEU A 130 13.32 -9.58 -7.85
C LEU A 130 12.44 -10.50 -7.00
N TRP A 131 11.31 -9.97 -6.55
CA TRP A 131 10.37 -10.69 -5.70
C TRP A 131 9.02 -10.88 -6.41
N LEU A 132 8.46 -12.08 -6.24
CA LEU A 132 7.19 -12.50 -6.82
C LEU A 132 6.26 -12.99 -5.70
N SER A 133 5.00 -12.57 -5.75
CA SER A 133 3.90 -13.17 -5.00
C SER A 133 2.86 -13.70 -5.97
N LEU A 134 2.30 -14.87 -5.66
CA LEU A 134 1.25 -15.51 -6.46
C LEU A 134 -0.11 -15.55 -5.74
N ASP A 135 -0.20 -14.89 -4.58
CA ASP A 135 -1.31 -14.93 -3.63
C ASP A 135 -1.65 -13.53 -3.08
N PHE A 136 -1.59 -12.54 -3.95
CA PHE A 136 -1.90 -11.14 -3.68
C PHE A 136 -1.13 -10.56 -2.49
N GLY A 137 0.15 -10.91 -2.41
CA GLY A 137 1.11 -10.33 -1.48
C GLY A 137 1.12 -10.97 -0.09
N ALA A 138 0.41 -12.09 0.11
CA ALA A 138 0.44 -12.82 1.37
C ALA A 138 1.79 -13.51 1.59
N VAL A 139 2.38 -14.09 0.54
CA VAL A 139 3.71 -14.70 0.55
C VAL A 139 4.54 -14.16 -0.61
N TRP A 140 5.81 -13.89 -0.35
CA TRP A 140 6.77 -13.39 -1.33
C TRP A 140 7.97 -14.33 -1.46
N THR A 141 8.33 -14.64 -2.68
CA THR A 141 9.50 -15.46 -3.02
C THR A 141 10.48 -14.63 -3.83
N LYS A 142 11.76 -14.64 -3.46
CA LYS A 142 12.81 -14.05 -4.26
C LYS A 142 13.13 -14.98 -5.43
N VAL A 143 13.01 -14.49 -6.66
CA VAL A 143 13.19 -15.29 -7.89
C VAL A 143 14.48 -14.94 -8.64
N HIS A 144 15.13 -13.83 -8.30
CA HIS A 144 16.42 -13.42 -8.83
C HIS A 144 17.16 -12.53 -7.84
N GLU A 145 18.48 -12.69 -7.78
CA GLU A 145 19.42 -11.81 -7.07
C GLU A 145 20.03 -10.82 -8.07
N GLY A 146 20.19 -9.55 -7.66
CA GLY A 146 20.75 -8.48 -8.49
C GLY A 146 22.28 -8.43 -8.50
#